data_AF-A0A517PQ06-F1
#
_entry.id   AF-A0A517PQ06-F1
#
_cell.length_a   1.000
_cell.length_b   1.000
_cell.length_c   1.000
_cell.angle_alpha   90.00
_cell.angle_beta   90.00
_cell.angle_gamma   90.00
#
_symmetry.space_group_name_H-M   'P 1'
#
loop_
_entity.id
_entity.type
_entity.pdbx_description
1 polymer ?
#
loop_
_entity_poly.entity_id
_entity_poly.type
_entity_poly.pdbx_seq_one_letter_code
_entity_poly.pdbx_strand_id
1 'polypeptide(L)'
;MIQYYLWGFALRFVQCLLEAAPFILAGLFIAAIFQRFFGSVETRRLFGEGTRSSLFRAWVIGMLLPVCSLGVIPVARELKKAGLAGGTIIAFAMSAPLFNPLSLLYGLTLSEPVTILTFALFSLVIVTLVGTIWDRLFPEKTEQPADDQAIPYGIKRVLSVGYSAAKEASGASLVYILIGLSGVALLGAFLPQASLQRSVNYDNSYAPLLMTGVAIPVYATPMLAMSQLGSMFQHANSVGAAFILLVLGAGVNLGLVAWIVRNYNWKKTMVWFALLLLVIVGLAYGVEKPLFPTNIEPADHTHAFDIYCQPFSPDTTSFYQKAKQKLGHVIDPYEIYSAGILGGVILIGFLLRLVDRRGRIEDWLKKVEPVKSGKYDIVLPGPVLGILILVGLIVASGVGCFSYYPSPDVVCEEMTIAKTEALSGALSGNVSHSKYWIDIYDDWTRKLEVGVYLRNLNLSEYHHWKAQLLREKLELLAHEIEDEEHEEIRRLVADIQHTHRRMVDAYLRDMN
;
A
#
# COMPACT_ATOMS: atom_id res chain seq x y z
N MET A 1 -5.67 -5.72 -32.47
CA MET A 1 -6.51 -6.44 -31.48
C MET A 1 -5.68 -7.30 -30.54
N ILE A 2 -5.07 -8.44 -30.94
CA ILE A 2 -4.31 -9.30 -29.99
C ILE A 2 -3.11 -8.57 -29.36
N GLN A 3 -2.33 -7.83 -30.15
CA GLN A 3 -1.20 -7.05 -29.63
C GLN A 3 -1.62 -6.00 -28.59
N TYR A 4 -2.79 -5.41 -28.75
CA TYR A 4 -3.34 -4.41 -27.84
C TYR A 4 -3.57 -4.99 -26.44
N TYR A 5 -4.25 -6.13 -26.35
CA TYR A 5 -4.46 -6.85 -25.10
C TYR A 5 -3.15 -7.36 -24.48
N LEU A 6 -2.24 -7.91 -25.30
CA LEU A 6 -0.98 -8.47 -24.83
C LEU A 6 -0.02 -7.40 -24.28
N TRP A 7 0.08 -6.25 -24.95
CA TRP A 7 0.87 -5.13 -24.44
C TRP A 7 0.24 -4.49 -23.21
N GLY A 8 -1.10 -4.38 -23.16
CA GLY A 8 -1.82 -3.94 -21.97
C GLY A 8 -1.52 -4.83 -20.76
N PHE A 9 -1.64 -6.14 -20.93
CA PHE A 9 -1.25 -7.14 -19.93
C PHE A 9 0.21 -6.95 -19.49
N ALA A 10 1.14 -6.92 -20.44
CA ALA A 10 2.57 -6.84 -20.14
C ALA A 10 2.94 -5.55 -19.39
N LEU A 11 2.39 -4.40 -19.81
CA LEU A 11 2.67 -3.13 -19.15
C LEU A 11 2.14 -3.13 -17.71
N ARG A 12 0.88 -3.55 -17.50
CA ARG A 12 0.26 -3.59 -16.17
C ARG A 12 0.92 -4.60 -15.24
N PHE A 13 1.33 -5.75 -15.77
CA PHE A 13 2.09 -6.74 -15.03
C PHE A 13 3.43 -6.16 -14.54
N VAL A 14 4.18 -5.49 -15.41
CA VAL A 14 5.49 -4.93 -15.06
C VAL A 14 5.36 -3.75 -14.09
N GLN A 15 4.41 -2.85 -14.30
CA GLN A 15 4.12 -1.76 -13.36
C GLN A 15 3.82 -2.30 -11.96
N CYS A 16 2.85 -3.20 -11.87
CA CYS A 16 2.44 -3.81 -10.61
C CYS A 16 3.58 -4.60 -9.94
N LEU A 17 4.43 -5.30 -10.72
CA LEU A 17 5.60 -6.01 -10.19
C LEU A 17 6.62 -5.04 -9.59
N LEU A 18 6.90 -3.90 -10.24
CA LEU A 18 7.87 -2.92 -9.80
C LEU A 18 7.37 -2.20 -8.52
N GLU A 19 6.11 -1.77 -8.51
CA GLU A 19 5.46 -1.17 -7.33
C GLU A 19 5.39 -2.15 -6.14
N ALA A 20 5.10 -3.43 -6.39
CA ALA A 20 4.97 -4.43 -5.34
C ALA A 20 6.31 -4.99 -4.83
N ALA A 21 7.38 -4.88 -5.62
CA ALA A 21 8.69 -5.46 -5.30
C ALA A 21 9.24 -5.12 -3.90
N PRO A 22 9.28 -3.84 -3.45
CA PRO A 22 9.78 -3.51 -2.11
C PRO A 22 8.97 -4.20 -1.00
N PHE A 23 7.65 -4.26 -1.15
CA PHE A 23 6.74 -4.87 -0.17
C PHE A 23 6.81 -6.41 -0.17
N ILE A 24 7.00 -7.03 -1.35
CA ILE A 24 7.24 -8.48 -1.46
C ILE A 24 8.55 -8.84 -0.76
N LEU A 25 9.61 -8.05 -0.98
CA LEU A 25 10.89 -8.24 -0.34
C LEU A 25 10.77 -8.13 1.19
N ALA A 26 10.10 -7.08 1.68
CA ALA A 26 9.80 -6.91 3.10
C ALA A 26 9.05 -8.12 3.68
N GLY A 27 8.01 -8.59 2.99
CA GLY A 27 7.24 -9.77 3.37
C GLY A 27 8.07 -11.05 3.47
N LEU A 28 8.99 -11.29 2.53
CA LEU A 28 9.89 -12.45 2.56
C LEU A 28 10.85 -12.42 3.75
N PHE A 29 11.41 -11.24 4.06
CA PHE A 29 12.29 -11.09 5.22
C PHE A 29 11.52 -11.16 6.53
N ILE A 30 10.34 -10.57 6.63
CA ILE A 30 9.46 -10.67 7.81
C ILE A 30 9.07 -12.12 8.07
N ALA A 31 8.70 -12.87 7.02
CA ALA A 31 8.43 -14.30 7.10
C ALA A 31 9.66 -15.08 7.62
N ALA A 32 10.84 -14.80 7.08
CA ALA A 32 12.09 -15.40 7.55
C ALA A 32 12.43 -15.01 9.00
N ILE A 33 12.09 -13.80 9.44
CA ILE A 33 12.28 -13.35 10.83
C ILE A 33 11.35 -14.13 11.77
N PHE A 34 10.07 -14.27 11.44
CA PHE A 34 9.14 -15.10 12.22
C PHE A 34 9.65 -16.53 12.34
N GLN A 35 10.11 -17.12 11.24
CA GLN A 35 10.63 -18.48 11.24
C GLN A 35 11.92 -18.63 12.06
N ARG A 36 12.88 -17.69 11.93
CA ARG A 36 14.26 -17.88 12.40
C ARG A 36 14.55 -17.24 13.76
N PHE A 37 13.83 -16.18 14.14
CA PHE A 37 14.03 -15.49 15.43
C PHE A 37 12.97 -15.85 16.47
N PHE A 38 11.70 -15.92 16.07
CA PHE A 38 10.61 -16.26 16.99
C PHE A 38 10.41 -17.78 17.07
N GLY A 39 10.38 -18.46 15.93
CA GLY A 39 9.94 -19.85 15.87
C GLY A 39 8.44 -20.00 16.18
N SER A 40 7.93 -21.22 16.14
CA SER A 40 6.49 -21.50 16.22
C SER A 40 5.87 -21.08 17.57
N VAL A 41 6.55 -21.37 18.68
CA VAL A 41 6.03 -21.10 20.04
C VAL A 41 5.92 -19.60 20.32
N GLU A 42 6.98 -18.84 20.07
CA GLU A 42 6.99 -17.40 20.38
C GLU A 42 6.17 -16.61 19.37
N THR A 43 6.05 -17.06 18.12
CA THR A 43 5.11 -16.46 17.16
C THR A 43 3.66 -16.61 17.67
N ARG A 44 3.26 -17.79 18.14
CA ARG A 44 1.94 -17.98 18.76
C ARG A 44 1.72 -17.10 19.99
N ARG A 45 2.76 -16.94 20.82
CA ARG A 45 2.71 -16.08 22.01
C ARG A 45 2.55 -14.59 21.64
N LEU A 46 3.29 -14.13 20.63
CA LEU A 46 3.21 -12.75 20.14
C LEU A 46 1.80 -12.42 19.66
N PHE A 47 1.21 -13.30 18.85
CA PHE A 47 -0.16 -13.16 18.36
C PHE A 47 -1.22 -13.49 19.42
N GLY A 48 -0.85 -13.91 20.63
CA GLY A 48 -1.80 -14.20 21.71
C GLY A 48 -2.75 -15.35 21.38
N GLU A 49 -2.25 -16.38 20.68
CA GLU A 49 -3.02 -17.55 20.27
C GLU A 49 -3.78 -18.19 21.45
N GLY A 50 -5.06 -18.51 21.25
CA GLY A 50 -5.94 -19.05 22.29
C GLY A 50 -6.57 -18.00 23.23
N THR A 51 -6.27 -16.71 23.05
CA THR A 51 -6.93 -15.62 23.78
C THR A 51 -7.89 -14.85 22.88
N ARG A 52 -8.90 -14.20 23.47
CA ARG A 52 -9.78 -13.27 22.72
C ARG A 52 -9.04 -12.07 22.12
N SER A 53 -7.80 -11.82 22.55
CA SER A 53 -6.97 -10.73 22.04
C SER A 53 -6.24 -11.05 20.73
N SER A 54 -6.32 -12.29 20.24
CA SER A 54 -5.54 -12.71 19.07
C SER A 54 -5.84 -11.93 17.80
N LEU A 55 -7.13 -11.70 17.51
CA LEU A 55 -7.57 -10.93 16.35
C LEU A 55 -7.14 -9.46 16.44
N PHE A 56 -7.24 -8.86 17.63
CA PHE A 56 -6.80 -7.48 17.84
C PHE A 56 -5.27 -7.35 17.68
N ARG A 57 -4.49 -8.28 18.25
CA ARG A 57 -3.03 -8.31 18.07
C ARG A 57 -2.64 -8.54 16.62
N ALA A 58 -3.32 -9.43 15.91
CA ALA A 58 -3.11 -9.66 14.47
C ALA A 58 -3.34 -8.39 13.65
N TRP A 59 -4.40 -7.63 13.97
CA TRP A 59 -4.70 -6.35 13.35
C TRP A 59 -3.63 -5.29 13.63
N VAL A 60 -3.22 -5.12 14.89
CA VAL A 60 -2.16 -4.16 15.27
C VAL A 60 -0.84 -4.51 14.60
N ILE A 61 -0.41 -5.78 14.67
CA ILE A 61 0.83 -6.23 14.05
C ILE A 61 0.75 -6.05 12.53
N GLY A 62 -0.40 -6.34 11.92
CA GLY A 62 -0.64 -6.10 10.51
C GLY A 62 -0.40 -4.64 10.13
N MET A 63 -1.14 -3.72 10.75
CA MET A 63 -1.08 -2.29 10.43
C MET A 63 0.30 -1.63 10.60
N LEU A 64 1.14 -2.21 11.46
CA LEU A 64 2.49 -1.68 11.71
C LEU A 64 3.51 -2.17 10.71
N LEU A 65 3.26 -3.28 10.01
CA LEU A 65 4.21 -3.86 9.08
C LEU A 65 4.04 -3.25 7.67
N PRO A 66 5.13 -2.81 7.02
CA PRO A 66 5.13 -2.28 5.66
C PRO A 66 5.07 -3.42 4.65
N VAL A 67 3.95 -4.14 4.63
CA VAL A 67 3.68 -5.22 3.69
C VAL A 67 2.41 -4.92 2.89
N CYS A 68 2.40 -5.32 1.62
CA CYS A 68 1.21 -5.29 0.78
C CYS A 68 0.56 -6.68 0.73
N SER A 69 -0.60 -6.82 0.07
CA SER A 69 -1.31 -8.11 0.08
C SER A 69 -0.57 -9.22 -0.69
N LEU A 70 0.37 -8.89 -1.58
CA LEU A 70 1.31 -9.86 -2.18
C LEU A 70 2.44 -10.24 -1.21
N GLY A 71 3.00 -9.26 -0.50
CA GLY A 71 4.05 -9.47 0.51
C GLY A 71 3.56 -10.19 1.77
N VAL A 72 2.25 -10.13 2.05
CA VAL A 72 1.61 -10.88 3.14
C VAL A 72 1.63 -12.38 2.90
N ILE A 73 1.59 -12.87 1.66
CA ILE A 73 1.48 -14.30 1.33
C ILE A 73 2.57 -15.15 2.00
N PRO A 74 3.88 -14.83 1.87
CA PRO A 74 4.92 -15.58 2.57
C PRO A 74 4.77 -15.50 4.10
N VAL A 75 4.38 -14.35 4.65
CA VAL A 75 4.17 -14.19 6.10
C VAL A 75 3.01 -15.07 6.58
N ALA A 76 1.87 -15.04 5.91
CA ALA A 76 0.70 -15.87 6.22
C ALA A 76 1.02 -17.37 6.15
N ARG A 77 1.89 -17.77 5.23
CA ARG A 77 2.40 -19.15 5.14
C ARG A 77 3.24 -19.54 6.33
N GLU A 78 4.13 -18.67 6.80
CA GLU A 78 4.91 -18.91 8.02
C GLU A 78 4.04 -18.92 9.27
N LEU A 79 3.04 -18.02 9.39
CA LEU A 79 2.08 -18.05 10.49
C LEU A 79 1.27 -19.35 10.52
N LYS A 80 0.89 -19.88 9.34
CA LYS A 80 0.25 -21.20 9.25
C LYS A 80 1.18 -22.32 9.70
N LYS A 81 2.45 -22.30 9.27
CA LYS A 81 3.47 -23.29 9.72
C LYS A 81 3.72 -23.22 11.22
N ALA A 82 3.64 -22.03 11.81
CA ALA A 82 3.74 -21.81 13.25
C ALA A 82 2.51 -22.31 14.03
N GLY A 83 1.44 -22.70 13.34
CA GLY A 83 0.24 -23.27 13.94
C GLY A 83 -0.71 -22.23 14.55
N LEU A 84 -0.80 -21.02 13.99
CA LEU A 84 -1.82 -20.04 14.39
C LEU A 84 -3.21 -20.44 13.87
N ALA A 85 -4.26 -20.04 14.58
CA ALA A 85 -5.64 -20.24 14.12
C ALA A 85 -5.90 -19.55 12.77
N GLY A 86 -6.72 -20.19 11.93
CA GLY A 86 -7.07 -19.67 10.61
C GLY A 86 -7.69 -18.26 10.67
N GLY A 87 -8.53 -17.96 11.65
CA GLY A 87 -9.12 -16.62 11.83
C GLY A 87 -8.06 -15.56 12.12
N THR A 88 -7.09 -15.86 12.98
CA THR A 88 -5.93 -14.98 13.27
C THR A 88 -5.07 -14.73 12.03
N ILE A 89 -4.81 -15.76 11.22
CA ILE A 89 -4.00 -15.64 10.00
C ILE A 89 -4.71 -14.79 8.95
N ILE A 90 -6.00 -15.03 8.73
CA ILE A 90 -6.83 -14.26 7.81
C ILE A 90 -6.95 -12.80 8.29
N ALA A 91 -7.14 -12.60 9.59
CA ALA A 91 -7.19 -11.28 10.21
C ALA A 91 -5.92 -10.47 9.95
N PHE A 92 -4.76 -11.08 10.18
CA PHE A 92 -3.46 -10.49 9.86
C PHE A 92 -3.33 -10.22 8.35
N ALA A 93 -3.63 -11.21 7.52
CA ALA A 93 -3.44 -11.13 6.08
C ALA A 93 -4.28 -10.04 5.42
N MET A 94 -5.48 -9.80 5.95
CA MET A 94 -6.35 -8.73 5.53
C MET A 94 -5.88 -7.38 6.08
N SER A 95 -5.61 -7.25 7.37
CA SER A 95 -5.29 -5.94 7.99
C SER A 95 -3.97 -5.34 7.54
N ALA A 96 -2.93 -6.15 7.36
CA ALA A 96 -1.58 -5.66 7.07
C ALA A 96 -1.45 -4.78 5.82
N PRO A 97 -2.10 -5.10 4.68
CA PRO A 97 -2.06 -4.24 3.49
C PRO A 97 -3.04 -3.06 3.49
N LEU A 98 -3.97 -2.95 4.44
CA LEU A 98 -4.92 -1.82 4.43
C LEU A 98 -4.23 -0.51 4.81
N PHE A 99 -3.38 -0.58 5.83
CA PHE A 99 -2.69 0.59 6.34
C PHE A 99 -1.26 0.24 6.69
N ASN A 100 -0.35 1.13 6.31
CA ASN A 100 0.98 1.22 6.92
C ASN A 100 1.18 2.68 7.38
N PRO A 101 2.20 2.98 8.21
CA PRO A 101 2.41 4.34 8.72
C PRO A 101 2.46 5.41 7.61
N LEU A 102 3.14 5.11 6.50
CA LEU A 102 3.26 5.99 5.34
C LEU A 102 1.91 6.25 4.65
N SER A 103 1.15 5.20 4.38
CA SER A 103 -0.14 5.28 3.68
C SER A 103 -1.20 5.94 4.55
N LEU A 104 -1.15 5.75 5.88
CA LEU A 104 -2.01 6.47 6.80
C LEU A 104 -1.71 7.98 6.76
N LEU A 105 -0.44 8.38 6.82
CA LEU A 105 -0.04 9.78 6.71
C LEU A 105 -0.40 10.39 5.36
N TYR A 106 -0.25 9.62 4.27
CA TYR A 106 -0.70 10.03 2.93
C TYR A 106 -2.23 10.08 2.79
N GLY A 107 -2.96 9.22 3.50
CA GLY A 107 -4.41 9.35 3.62
C GLY A 107 -4.78 10.68 4.30
N LEU A 108 -4.03 11.10 5.33
CA LEU A 108 -4.23 12.37 6.03
C LEU A 108 -3.89 13.61 5.20
N THR A 109 -3.05 13.53 4.15
CA THR A 109 -2.84 14.65 3.21
C THR A 109 -4.03 14.87 2.28
N LEU A 110 -4.79 13.80 2.02
CA LEU A 110 -5.80 13.76 0.97
C LEU A 110 -7.23 13.85 1.51
N SER A 111 -7.46 13.43 2.76
CA SER A 111 -8.79 13.34 3.35
C SER A 111 -8.82 13.86 4.79
N GLU A 112 -10.02 14.17 5.26
CA GLU A 112 -10.25 14.56 6.65
C GLU A 112 -9.80 13.42 7.61
N PRO A 113 -9.11 13.77 8.71
CA PRO A 113 -8.63 12.77 9.68
C PRO A 113 -9.73 11.85 10.21
N VAL A 114 -10.96 12.36 10.34
CA VAL A 114 -12.13 11.60 10.80
C VAL A 114 -12.44 10.43 9.85
N THR A 115 -12.33 10.63 8.54
CA THR A 115 -12.61 9.59 7.54
C THR A 115 -11.58 8.47 7.59
N ILE A 116 -10.29 8.81 7.66
CA ILE A 116 -9.19 7.83 7.75
C ILE A 116 -9.28 7.02 9.05
N LEU A 117 -9.55 7.68 10.18
CA LEU A 117 -9.73 7.01 11.48
C LEU A 117 -10.96 6.09 11.46
N THR A 118 -12.04 6.51 10.81
CA THR A 118 -13.25 5.68 10.67
C THR A 118 -12.97 4.45 9.81
N PHE A 119 -12.23 4.59 8.72
CA PHE A 119 -11.83 3.45 7.87
C PHE A 119 -10.91 2.48 8.63
N ALA A 120 -9.96 3.00 9.43
CA ALA A 120 -9.13 2.19 10.29
C ALA A 120 -9.95 1.42 11.34
N LEU A 121 -10.90 2.08 12.01
CA LEU A 121 -11.83 1.43 12.95
C LEU A 121 -12.67 0.36 12.26
N PHE A 122 -13.17 0.63 11.05
CA PHE A 122 -14.02 -0.31 10.32
C PHE A 122 -13.22 -1.52 9.83
N SER A 123 -11.95 -1.34 9.48
CA SER A 123 -11.06 -2.47 9.22
C SER A 123 -10.92 -3.39 10.43
N LEU A 124 -10.82 -2.83 11.64
CA LEU A 124 -10.78 -3.61 12.88
C LEU A 124 -12.09 -4.37 13.08
N VAL A 125 -13.24 -3.71 12.85
CA VAL A 125 -14.56 -4.35 12.94
C VAL A 125 -14.69 -5.50 11.93
N ILE A 126 -14.30 -5.30 10.68
CA ILE A 126 -14.33 -6.35 9.65
C ILE A 126 -13.46 -7.52 10.07
N VAL A 127 -12.20 -7.28 10.41
CA VAL A 127 -11.24 -8.33 10.75
C VAL A 127 -11.67 -9.10 12.00
N THR A 128 -12.20 -8.41 13.01
CA THR A 128 -12.69 -9.05 14.24
C THR A 128 -13.97 -9.86 14.00
N LEU A 129 -14.95 -9.34 13.25
CA LEU A 129 -16.18 -10.07 12.92
C LEU A 129 -15.89 -11.28 12.03
N VAL A 130 -15.18 -11.08 10.94
CA VAL A 130 -14.83 -12.13 9.97
C VAL A 130 -13.99 -13.20 10.64
N GLY A 131 -12.97 -12.82 11.40
CA GLY A 131 -12.10 -13.74 12.13
C GLY A 131 -12.85 -14.53 13.22
N THR A 132 -13.69 -13.85 14.02
CA THR A 132 -14.45 -14.52 15.09
C THR A 132 -15.47 -15.50 14.51
N ILE A 133 -16.17 -15.13 13.43
CA ILE A 133 -17.14 -16.02 12.80
C ILE A 133 -16.43 -17.19 12.12
N TRP A 134 -15.28 -16.96 11.49
CA TRP A 134 -14.44 -18.03 10.95
C TRP A 134 -14.04 -19.05 12.01
N ASP A 135 -13.47 -18.61 13.13
CA ASP A 135 -13.02 -19.50 14.19
C ASP A 135 -14.17 -20.28 14.84
N ARG A 136 -15.38 -19.70 14.87
CA ARG A 136 -16.60 -20.38 15.34
C ARG A 136 -17.15 -21.41 14.36
N LEU A 137 -17.14 -21.10 13.05
CA LEU A 137 -17.66 -22.00 12.02
C LEU A 137 -16.68 -23.13 11.69
N PHE A 138 -15.38 -22.84 11.79
CA PHE A 138 -14.30 -23.75 11.43
C PHE A 138 -13.28 -23.84 12.55
N PRO A 139 -13.65 -24.38 13.73
CA PRO A 139 -12.71 -24.58 14.82
C PRO A 139 -11.62 -25.56 14.37
N GLU A 140 -10.44 -25.03 14.08
CA GLU A 140 -9.28 -25.85 13.76
C GLU A 140 -8.59 -26.26 15.05
N LYS A 141 -8.22 -27.54 15.15
CA LYS A 141 -7.35 -27.99 16.23
C LYS A 141 -6.00 -27.32 16.00
N THR A 142 -5.63 -26.40 16.89
CA THR A 142 -4.33 -25.76 16.85
C THR A 142 -3.26 -26.85 16.86
N GLU A 143 -2.55 -27.02 15.75
CA GLU A 143 -1.50 -28.03 15.65
C GLU A 143 -0.44 -27.77 16.72
N GLN A 144 0.15 -28.85 17.25
CA GLN A 144 1.28 -28.69 18.15
C GLN A 144 2.40 -27.97 17.40
N PRO A 145 3.01 -26.95 18.01
CA PRO A 145 4.07 -26.21 17.34
C PRO A 145 5.17 -27.20 16.96
N ALA A 146 5.67 -27.09 15.74
CA ALA A 146 6.83 -27.87 15.33
C ALA A 146 7.98 -27.60 16.31
N ASP A 147 8.74 -28.64 16.66
CA ASP A 147 9.96 -28.51 17.48
C ASP A 147 11.02 -27.77 16.66
N ASP A 148 10.93 -26.44 16.68
CA ASP A 148 11.88 -25.57 16.02
C ASP A 148 13.17 -25.54 16.83
N GLN A 149 14.16 -26.33 16.39
CA GLN A 149 15.50 -26.28 16.95
C GLN A 149 16.04 -24.85 16.91
N ALA A 150 16.42 -24.32 18.09
CA ALA A 150 16.96 -22.98 18.24
C ALA A 150 18.21 -22.79 17.39
N ILE A 151 18.20 -21.79 16.51
CA ILE A 151 19.30 -21.54 15.58
C ILE A 151 20.49 -20.94 16.33
N PRO A 152 21.72 -21.44 16.07
CA PRO A 152 22.93 -20.93 16.71
C PRO A 152 23.13 -19.43 16.52
N TYR A 153 23.78 -18.81 17.49
CA TYR A 153 24.05 -17.38 17.54
C TYR A 153 25.06 -16.92 16.48
N GLY A 154 25.11 -15.61 16.22
CA GLY A 154 26.10 -15.00 15.33
C GLY A 154 25.73 -15.01 13.85
N ILE A 155 26.75 -15.02 12.98
CA ILE A 155 26.60 -14.86 11.51
C ILE A 155 25.71 -15.96 10.90
N LYS A 156 25.73 -17.18 11.45
CA LYS A 156 24.86 -18.29 10.99
C LYS A 156 23.38 -17.92 11.10
N ARG A 157 22.97 -17.16 12.11
CA ARG A 157 21.58 -16.70 12.26
C ARG A 157 21.20 -15.73 11.15
N VAL A 158 22.04 -14.75 10.84
CA VAL A 158 21.79 -13.78 9.75
C VAL A 158 21.74 -14.50 8.39
N LEU A 159 22.68 -15.41 8.13
CA LEU A 159 22.68 -16.23 6.91
C LEU A 159 21.44 -17.11 6.82
N SER A 160 20.93 -17.63 7.94
CA SER A 160 19.71 -18.45 7.95
C SER A 160 18.45 -17.67 7.54
N VAL A 161 18.42 -16.35 7.82
CA VAL A 161 17.34 -15.45 7.39
C VAL A 161 17.40 -15.26 5.89
N GLY A 162 18.57 -14.94 5.34
CA GLY A 162 18.76 -14.80 3.89
C GLY A 162 18.47 -16.10 3.13
N TYR A 163 18.94 -17.24 3.67
CA TYR A 163 18.64 -18.57 3.12
C TYR A 163 17.14 -18.87 3.13
N SER A 164 16.44 -18.59 4.24
CA SER A 164 15.00 -18.79 4.35
C SER A 164 14.22 -17.90 3.38
N ALA A 165 14.54 -16.60 3.34
CA ALA A 165 13.92 -15.64 2.42
C ALA A 165 14.10 -16.08 0.96
N ALA A 166 15.31 -16.50 0.55
CA ALA A 166 15.58 -17.00 -0.80
C ALA A 166 14.81 -18.30 -1.12
N LYS A 167 14.77 -19.25 -0.19
CA LYS A 167 14.05 -20.52 -0.36
C LYS A 167 12.53 -20.30 -0.47
N GLU A 168 12.00 -19.35 0.27
CA GLU A 168 10.58 -18.97 0.25
C GLU A 168 10.24 -18.15 -1.01
N ALA A 169 11.12 -17.24 -1.44
CA ALA A 169 11.00 -16.43 -2.65
C ALA A 169 10.95 -17.27 -3.93
N SER A 170 11.65 -18.40 -3.96
CA SER A 170 11.64 -19.38 -5.05
C SER A 170 10.58 -20.49 -4.87
N GLY A 171 9.74 -20.38 -3.83
CA GLY A 171 8.78 -21.40 -3.41
C GLY A 171 7.36 -21.24 -3.93
N ALA A 172 6.41 -21.84 -3.20
CA ALA A 172 5.00 -21.73 -3.59
C ALA A 172 4.48 -20.30 -3.50
N SER A 173 5.13 -19.43 -2.70
CA SER A 173 4.82 -18.00 -2.59
C SER A 173 5.00 -17.30 -3.93
N LEU A 174 6.02 -17.67 -4.70
CA LEU A 174 6.21 -17.16 -6.06
C LEU A 174 4.99 -17.44 -6.94
N VAL A 175 4.45 -18.66 -6.88
CA VAL A 175 3.29 -19.05 -7.69
C VAL A 175 2.06 -18.22 -7.30
N TYR A 176 1.80 -18.06 -6.01
CA TYR A 176 0.67 -17.24 -5.54
C TYR A 176 0.85 -15.75 -5.88
N ILE A 177 2.06 -15.21 -5.76
CA ILE A 177 2.37 -13.84 -6.14
C ILE A 177 2.14 -13.65 -7.65
N LEU A 178 2.62 -14.58 -8.48
CA LEU A 178 2.38 -14.54 -9.93
C LEU A 178 0.89 -14.62 -10.28
N ILE A 179 0.10 -15.41 -9.55
CA ILE A 179 -1.37 -15.45 -9.72
C ILE A 179 -1.99 -14.08 -9.39
N GLY A 180 -1.54 -13.45 -8.29
CA GLY A 180 -1.99 -12.10 -7.91
C GLY A 180 -1.66 -11.06 -8.98
N LEU A 181 -0.40 -10.99 -9.42
CA LEU A 181 0.06 -10.08 -10.47
C LEU A 181 -0.66 -10.32 -11.80
N SER A 182 -0.92 -11.59 -12.14
CA SER A 182 -1.68 -11.94 -13.34
C SER A 182 -3.13 -11.46 -13.27
N GLY A 183 -3.73 -11.42 -12.07
CA GLY A 183 -5.08 -10.88 -11.85
C GLY A 183 -5.20 -9.42 -12.27
N VAL A 184 -4.25 -8.58 -11.83
CA VAL A 184 -4.18 -7.16 -12.18
C VAL A 184 -3.94 -6.98 -13.66
N ALA A 185 -2.99 -7.73 -14.21
CA ALA A 185 -2.63 -7.65 -15.61
C ALA A 185 -3.79 -8.07 -16.53
N LEU A 186 -4.58 -9.09 -16.13
CA LEU A 186 -5.79 -9.48 -16.83
C LEU A 186 -6.86 -8.40 -16.75
N LEU A 187 -7.10 -7.84 -15.57
CA LEU A 187 -8.07 -6.76 -15.43
C LEU A 187 -7.68 -5.58 -16.32
N GLY A 188 -6.43 -5.10 -16.24
CA GLY A 188 -5.97 -3.99 -17.04
C GLY A 188 -5.88 -4.28 -18.54
N ALA A 189 -5.78 -5.55 -18.95
CA ALA A 189 -5.88 -5.92 -20.37
C ALA A 189 -7.31 -5.84 -20.89
N PHE A 190 -8.30 -6.26 -20.09
CA PHE A 190 -9.69 -6.41 -20.56
C PHE A 190 -10.61 -5.26 -20.18
N LEU A 191 -10.28 -4.48 -19.16
CA LEU A 191 -11.10 -3.37 -18.69
C LEU A 191 -10.89 -2.16 -19.61
N PRO A 192 -11.89 -1.74 -20.41
CA PRO A 192 -11.72 -0.66 -21.36
C PRO A 192 -11.39 0.67 -20.66
N GLN A 193 -10.62 1.51 -21.34
CA GLN A 193 -10.37 2.87 -20.88
C GLN A 193 -11.70 3.62 -20.70
N ALA A 194 -11.79 4.48 -19.68
CA ALA A 194 -12.96 5.26 -19.34
C ALA A 194 -14.21 4.48 -18.86
N SER A 195 -14.16 3.14 -18.76
CA SER A 195 -15.35 2.33 -18.45
C SER A 195 -15.94 2.54 -17.04
N LEU A 196 -15.13 3.01 -16.08
CA LEU A 196 -15.53 3.23 -14.70
C LEU A 196 -15.70 4.71 -14.33
N GLN A 197 -15.48 5.63 -15.28
CA GLN A 197 -15.42 7.07 -14.99
C GLN A 197 -16.73 7.65 -14.45
N ARG A 198 -17.88 7.09 -14.83
CA ARG A 198 -19.22 7.55 -14.36
C ARG A 198 -19.91 6.55 -13.43
N SER A 199 -19.32 5.37 -13.25
CA SER A 199 -19.97 4.28 -12.52
C SER A 199 -19.91 4.44 -11.01
N VAL A 200 -19.05 5.34 -10.53
CA VAL A 200 -18.73 5.52 -9.09
C VAL A 200 -19.19 6.89 -8.56
N ASN A 201 -19.97 7.62 -9.36
CA ASN A 201 -20.57 8.89 -8.94
C ASN A 201 -21.45 8.68 -7.70
N TYR A 202 -21.52 9.70 -6.85
CA TYR A 202 -22.27 9.66 -5.59
C TYR A 202 -23.74 9.28 -5.77
N ASP A 203 -24.40 9.79 -6.81
CA ASP A 203 -25.83 9.53 -7.06
C ASP A 203 -26.12 8.05 -7.37
N ASN A 204 -25.09 7.27 -7.71
CA ASN A 204 -25.25 5.87 -8.01
C ASN A 204 -25.26 5.01 -6.74
N SER A 205 -26.47 4.68 -6.27
CA SER A 205 -26.68 3.73 -5.16
C SER A 205 -26.08 2.33 -5.40
N TYR A 206 -25.74 1.97 -6.65
CA TYR A 206 -25.06 0.71 -6.99
C TYR A 206 -23.53 0.82 -6.99
N ALA A 207 -22.94 2.01 -6.78
CA ALA A 207 -21.50 2.21 -6.84
C ALA A 207 -20.71 1.28 -5.89
N PRO A 208 -21.08 1.10 -4.60
CA PRO A 208 -20.39 0.15 -3.73
C PRO A 208 -20.44 -1.30 -4.25
N LEU A 209 -21.57 -1.71 -4.82
CA LEU A 209 -21.75 -3.07 -5.33
C LEU A 209 -20.93 -3.31 -6.61
N LEU A 210 -20.92 -2.34 -7.53
CA LEU A 210 -20.08 -2.38 -8.73
C LEU A 210 -18.61 -2.44 -8.33
N MET A 211 -18.20 -1.63 -7.36
CA MET A 211 -16.82 -1.61 -6.89
C MET A 211 -16.40 -2.94 -6.27
N THR A 212 -17.32 -3.64 -5.59
CA THR A 212 -17.06 -4.99 -5.07
C THR A 212 -16.67 -5.97 -6.18
N GLY A 213 -17.31 -5.89 -7.34
CA GLY A 213 -17.01 -6.77 -8.48
C GLY A 213 -15.63 -6.53 -9.10
N VAL A 214 -15.15 -5.29 -9.03
CA VAL A 214 -13.89 -4.87 -9.68
C VAL A 214 -12.71 -4.85 -8.71
N ALA A 215 -12.93 -4.62 -7.41
CA ALA A 215 -11.85 -4.39 -6.45
C ALA A 215 -10.92 -5.59 -6.23
N ILE A 216 -11.43 -6.83 -6.29
CA ILE A 216 -10.61 -8.02 -5.98
C ILE A 216 -9.51 -8.26 -7.04
N PRO A 217 -9.77 -8.16 -8.35
CA PRO A 217 -8.70 -8.23 -9.36
C PRO A 217 -7.81 -6.98 -9.43
N VAL A 218 -8.30 -5.83 -8.95
CA VAL A 218 -7.59 -4.54 -9.08
C VAL A 218 -6.21 -4.59 -8.42
N TYR A 219 -6.09 -5.22 -7.24
CA TYR A 219 -4.92 -5.16 -6.35
C TYR A 219 -4.21 -3.80 -6.35
N ALA A 220 -4.42 -3.03 -5.29
CA ALA A 220 -3.74 -1.76 -5.09
C ALA A 220 -2.68 -1.90 -4.00
N THR A 221 -1.50 -1.33 -4.20
CA THR A 221 -0.57 -1.12 -3.08
C THR A 221 -1.19 -0.13 -2.09
N PRO A 222 -0.78 -0.12 -0.80
CA PRO A 222 -1.40 0.77 0.20
C PRO A 222 -1.34 2.24 -0.20
N MET A 223 -0.22 2.68 -0.80
CA MET A 223 -0.06 4.05 -1.32
C MET A 223 -0.99 4.33 -2.49
N LEU A 224 -1.07 3.41 -3.46
CA LEU A 224 -1.96 3.54 -4.61
C LEU A 224 -3.43 3.61 -4.17
N ALA A 225 -3.84 2.75 -3.23
CA ALA A 225 -5.20 2.73 -2.70
C ALA A 225 -5.56 4.06 -2.01
N MET A 226 -4.65 4.64 -1.24
CA MET A 226 -4.86 5.95 -0.59
C MET A 226 -4.88 7.10 -1.60
N SER A 227 -4.03 7.04 -2.63
CA SER A 227 -4.05 8.03 -3.71
C SER A 227 -5.38 8.02 -4.47
N GLN A 228 -5.91 6.84 -4.76
CA GLN A 228 -7.20 6.73 -5.44
C GLN A 228 -8.35 7.15 -4.54
N LEU A 229 -8.30 6.82 -3.25
CA LEU A 229 -9.26 7.30 -2.27
C LEU A 229 -9.29 8.84 -2.23
N GLY A 230 -8.12 9.49 -2.24
CA GLY A 230 -8.03 10.96 -2.30
C GLY A 230 -8.64 11.55 -3.57
N SER A 231 -8.26 10.99 -4.73
CA SER A 231 -8.83 11.41 -6.02
C SER A 231 -10.35 11.21 -6.06
N MET A 232 -10.86 10.12 -5.49
CA MET A 232 -12.30 9.87 -5.39
C MET A 232 -13.02 10.94 -4.57
N PHE A 233 -12.45 11.36 -3.44
CA PHE A 233 -13.03 12.41 -2.59
C PHE A 233 -12.97 13.80 -3.23
N GLN A 234 -11.89 14.12 -3.95
CA GLN A 234 -11.77 15.38 -4.68
C GLN A 234 -12.87 15.54 -5.76
N HIS A 235 -13.33 14.44 -6.34
CA HIS A 235 -14.40 14.44 -7.35
C HIS A 235 -15.79 14.12 -6.75
N ALA A 236 -15.92 14.13 -5.41
CA ALA A 236 -17.12 13.77 -4.66
C ALA A 236 -17.76 12.43 -5.10
N ASN A 237 -16.94 11.40 -5.35
CA ASN A 237 -17.41 10.05 -5.64
C ASN A 237 -17.92 9.33 -4.39
N SER A 238 -18.57 8.19 -4.60
CA SER A 238 -19.10 7.34 -3.55
C SER A 238 -18.05 6.96 -2.49
N VAL A 239 -18.31 7.31 -1.23
CA VAL A 239 -17.41 7.04 -0.09
C VAL A 239 -17.37 5.54 0.23
N GLY A 240 -18.50 4.85 0.10
CA GLY A 240 -18.59 3.41 0.26
C GLY A 240 -17.83 2.66 -0.83
N ALA A 241 -17.84 3.15 -2.07
CA ALA A 241 -16.99 2.60 -3.12
C ALA A 241 -15.50 2.81 -2.83
N ALA A 242 -15.09 3.99 -2.34
CA ALA A 242 -13.71 4.24 -1.91
C ALA A 242 -13.29 3.30 -0.76
N PHE A 243 -14.18 3.08 0.21
CA PHE A 243 -13.95 2.12 1.30
C PHE A 243 -13.78 0.69 0.79
N ILE A 244 -14.62 0.27 -0.16
CA ILE A 244 -14.52 -1.07 -0.78
C ILE A 244 -13.22 -1.22 -1.57
N LEU A 245 -12.82 -0.19 -2.34
CA LEU A 245 -11.53 -0.17 -3.02
C LEU A 245 -10.39 -0.32 -2.03
N LEU A 246 -10.43 0.39 -0.91
CA LEU A 246 -9.40 0.30 0.12
C LEU A 246 -9.35 -1.11 0.74
N VAL A 247 -10.48 -1.64 1.18
CA VAL A 247 -10.50 -2.91 1.93
C VAL A 247 -10.29 -4.12 1.00
N LEU A 248 -10.97 -4.19 -0.14
CA LEU A 248 -10.85 -5.31 -1.06
C LEU A 248 -9.69 -5.14 -2.03
N GLY A 249 -9.49 -3.94 -2.56
CA GLY A 249 -8.42 -3.65 -3.51
C GLY A 249 -7.04 -3.67 -2.87
N ALA A 250 -6.86 -3.08 -1.69
CA ALA A 250 -5.58 -3.22 -0.98
C ALA A 250 -5.49 -4.55 -0.21
N GLY A 251 -6.60 -4.95 0.45
CA GLY A 251 -6.61 -6.07 1.38
C GLY A 251 -6.64 -7.47 0.78
N VAL A 252 -7.16 -7.64 -0.44
CA VAL A 252 -7.34 -8.95 -1.06
C VAL A 252 -6.78 -8.96 -2.48
N ASN A 253 -6.22 -10.10 -2.89
CA ASN A 253 -5.82 -10.34 -4.27
C ASN A 253 -6.05 -11.81 -4.65
N LEU A 254 -6.04 -12.12 -5.95
CA LEU A 254 -6.25 -13.47 -6.45
C LEU A 254 -5.24 -14.49 -5.92
N GLY A 255 -4.01 -14.07 -5.67
CA GLY A 255 -2.95 -14.91 -5.10
C GLY A 255 -3.25 -15.35 -3.67
N LEU A 256 -3.67 -14.41 -2.82
CA LEU A 256 -4.09 -14.69 -1.45
C LEU A 256 -5.34 -15.58 -1.43
N VAL A 257 -6.33 -15.31 -2.28
CA VAL A 257 -7.51 -16.16 -2.41
C VAL A 257 -7.12 -17.58 -2.83
N ALA A 258 -6.27 -17.73 -3.85
CA ALA A 258 -5.77 -19.04 -4.29
C ALA A 258 -5.01 -19.78 -3.17
N TRP A 259 -4.25 -19.05 -2.36
CA TRP A 259 -3.59 -19.61 -1.19
C TRP A 259 -4.59 -20.11 -0.15
N ILE A 260 -5.62 -19.32 0.21
CA ILE A 260 -6.67 -19.71 1.16
C ILE A 260 -7.41 -20.96 0.66
N VAL A 261 -7.82 -20.98 -0.61
CA VAL A 261 -8.50 -22.13 -1.24
C VAL A 261 -7.69 -23.41 -1.10
N ARG A 262 -6.39 -23.34 -1.43
CA ARG A 262 -5.50 -24.51 -1.37
C ARG A 262 -5.32 -25.04 0.04
N ASN A 263 -5.41 -24.16 1.04
CA ASN A 263 -5.05 -24.44 2.42
C ASN A 263 -6.24 -24.77 3.33
N TYR A 264 -7.42 -24.20 3.06
CA TYR A 264 -8.61 -24.30 3.90
C TYR A 264 -9.81 -24.93 3.18
N ASN A 265 -9.64 -25.37 1.93
CA ASN A 265 -10.69 -25.91 1.05
C ASN A 265 -11.60 -24.81 0.47
N TRP A 266 -12.09 -25.06 -0.74
CA TRP A 266 -12.97 -24.16 -1.50
C TRP A 266 -14.25 -23.82 -0.73
N LYS A 267 -14.89 -24.80 -0.08
CA LYS A 267 -16.14 -24.58 0.67
C LYS A 267 -15.98 -23.57 1.81
N LYS A 268 -14.94 -23.72 2.64
CA LYS A 268 -14.68 -22.77 3.74
C LYS A 268 -14.37 -21.39 3.17
N THR A 269 -13.55 -21.34 2.13
CA THR A 269 -13.18 -20.08 1.47
C THR A 269 -14.40 -19.34 0.92
N MET A 270 -15.36 -20.03 0.30
CA MET A 270 -16.60 -19.41 -0.17
C MET A 270 -17.43 -18.81 0.97
N VAL A 271 -17.55 -19.52 2.10
CA VAL A 271 -18.27 -19.01 3.27
C VAL A 271 -17.59 -17.77 3.84
N TRP A 272 -16.27 -17.81 3.99
CA TRP A 272 -15.49 -16.64 4.42
C TRP A 272 -15.65 -15.47 3.47
N PHE A 273 -15.55 -15.71 2.17
CA PHE A 273 -15.63 -14.66 1.17
C PHE A 273 -17.03 -14.04 1.12
N ALA A 274 -18.08 -14.86 1.16
CA ALA A 274 -19.46 -14.38 1.24
C ALA A 274 -19.70 -13.54 2.50
N LEU A 275 -19.18 -13.99 3.64
CA LEU A 275 -19.28 -13.26 4.90
C LEU A 275 -18.50 -11.93 4.86
N LEU A 276 -17.29 -11.97 4.30
CA LEU A 276 -16.46 -10.80 4.10
C LEU A 276 -17.17 -9.76 3.23
N LEU A 277 -17.69 -10.16 2.08
CA LEU A 277 -18.43 -9.29 1.18
C LEU A 277 -19.69 -8.73 1.85
N LEU A 278 -20.44 -9.55 2.58
CA LEU A 278 -21.64 -9.09 3.30
C LEU A 278 -21.30 -7.99 4.31
N VAL A 279 -20.27 -8.21 5.13
CA VAL A 279 -19.86 -7.23 6.16
C VAL A 279 -19.31 -5.95 5.50
N ILE A 280 -18.47 -6.08 4.48
CA ILE A 280 -17.89 -4.93 3.77
C ILE A 280 -18.96 -4.10 3.09
N VAL A 281 -19.85 -4.72 2.32
CA VAL A 281 -20.92 -4.01 1.60
C VAL A 281 -21.89 -3.39 2.60
N GLY A 282 -22.26 -4.11 3.67
CA GLY A 282 -23.11 -3.57 4.73
C GLY A 282 -22.51 -2.33 5.40
N LEU A 283 -21.22 -2.36 5.73
CA LEU A 283 -20.52 -1.20 6.29
C LEU A 283 -20.39 -0.08 5.26
N ALA A 284 -20.06 -0.38 4.00
CA ALA A 284 -19.92 0.62 2.94
C ALA A 284 -21.20 1.45 2.77
N TYR A 285 -22.37 0.82 2.69
CA TYR A 285 -23.66 1.52 2.66
C TYR A 285 -23.94 2.31 3.93
N GLY A 286 -23.44 1.85 5.08
CA GLY A 286 -23.53 2.57 6.35
C GLY A 286 -22.68 3.84 6.40
N VAL A 287 -21.53 3.86 5.70
CA VAL A 287 -20.61 5.01 5.65
C VAL A 287 -20.98 6.04 4.59
N GLU A 288 -21.68 5.62 3.54
CA GLU A 288 -21.97 6.45 2.37
C GLU A 288 -22.51 7.83 2.73
N LYS A 289 -23.50 7.90 3.65
CA LYS A 289 -24.14 9.17 4.04
C LYS A 289 -23.38 9.95 5.11
N PRO A 290 -22.88 9.34 6.21
CA PRO A 290 -22.25 10.09 7.29
C PRO A 290 -20.91 10.76 6.94
N LEU A 291 -20.16 10.21 5.97
CA LEU A 291 -18.83 10.70 5.62
C LEU A 291 -18.78 11.38 4.24
N PHE A 292 -19.94 11.68 3.62
CA PHE A 292 -19.95 12.35 2.33
C PHE A 292 -19.48 13.80 2.45
N PRO A 293 -18.49 14.25 1.65
CA PRO A 293 -18.04 15.63 1.68
C PRO A 293 -19.14 16.55 1.15
N THR A 294 -19.73 17.38 2.01
CA THR A 294 -20.81 18.32 1.63
C THR A 294 -20.30 19.60 0.96
N ASN A 295 -18.98 19.80 0.91
CA ASN A 295 -18.35 21.06 0.52
C ASN A 295 -17.75 21.03 -0.90
N ILE A 296 -17.95 19.96 -1.66
CA ILE A 296 -17.34 19.74 -2.99
C ILE A 296 -18.47 19.56 -4.01
N GLU A 297 -18.42 20.30 -5.12
CA GLU A 297 -19.36 20.11 -6.22
C GLU A 297 -19.10 18.75 -6.90
N PRO A 298 -20.14 17.92 -7.11
CA PRO A 298 -19.96 16.61 -7.74
C PRO A 298 -19.46 16.73 -9.18
N ALA A 299 -18.30 16.13 -9.46
CA ALA A 299 -17.81 16.01 -10.82
C ALA A 299 -18.56 14.88 -11.54
N ASP A 300 -18.95 15.12 -12.80
CA ASP A 300 -19.70 14.13 -13.60
C ASP A 300 -18.85 12.90 -14.01
N HIS A 301 -17.53 12.94 -13.82
CA HIS A 301 -16.60 11.87 -14.16
C HIS A 301 -15.36 11.85 -13.26
N THR A 302 -14.75 10.67 -13.10
CA THR A 302 -13.49 10.48 -12.35
C THR A 302 -12.42 9.75 -13.13
N HIS A 303 -11.18 10.26 -13.10
CA HIS A 303 -10.02 9.61 -13.70
C HIS A 303 -9.28 8.65 -12.75
N ALA A 304 -9.74 8.51 -11.50
CA ALA A 304 -9.11 7.67 -10.48
C ALA A 304 -8.92 6.20 -10.94
N PHE A 305 -9.83 5.70 -11.77
CA PHE A 305 -9.82 4.30 -12.19
C PHE A 305 -9.02 4.03 -13.47
N ASP A 306 -8.55 5.06 -14.17
CA ASP A 306 -7.82 4.89 -15.44
C ASP A 306 -6.49 4.13 -15.23
N ILE A 307 -5.94 4.17 -14.02
CA ILE A 307 -4.75 3.39 -13.64
C ILE A 307 -4.99 1.88 -13.63
N TYR A 308 -6.24 1.42 -13.56
CA TYR A 308 -6.60 0.00 -13.58
C TYR A 308 -7.09 -0.47 -14.96
N CYS A 309 -7.38 0.45 -15.87
CA CYS A 309 -7.90 0.16 -17.21
C CYS A 309 -6.79 -0.10 -18.24
N GLN A 310 -7.19 -0.41 -19.47
CA GLN A 310 -6.30 -0.53 -20.62
C GLN A 310 -5.47 0.75 -20.81
N PRO A 311 -4.12 0.65 -20.80
CA PRO A 311 -3.25 1.83 -20.88
C PRO A 311 -3.07 2.37 -22.31
N PHE A 312 -3.55 1.66 -23.33
CA PHE A 312 -3.45 2.03 -24.73
C PHE A 312 -4.83 2.31 -25.30
N SER A 313 -4.90 3.20 -26.29
CA SER A 313 -6.09 3.40 -27.12
C SER A 313 -6.04 2.48 -28.34
N PRO A 314 -7.20 2.09 -28.93
CA PRO A 314 -7.27 1.16 -30.06
C PRO A 314 -6.41 1.55 -31.27
N ASP A 315 -6.19 2.86 -31.49
CA ASP A 315 -5.44 3.40 -32.63
C ASP A 315 -3.92 3.48 -32.40
N THR A 316 -3.41 2.89 -31.32
CA THR A 316 -1.98 2.92 -31.00
C THR A 316 -1.17 2.07 -31.97
N THR A 317 -0.23 2.70 -32.68
CA THR A 317 0.65 2.04 -33.66
C THR A 317 1.99 1.59 -33.09
N SER A 318 2.57 2.33 -32.12
CA SER A 318 3.89 2.07 -31.53
C SER A 318 3.79 1.70 -30.04
N PHE A 319 3.31 0.47 -29.76
CA PHE A 319 3.11 -0.03 -28.39
C PHE A 319 4.37 -0.01 -27.53
N TYR A 320 5.51 -0.46 -28.06
CA TYR A 320 6.77 -0.52 -27.30
C TYR A 320 7.24 0.86 -26.84
N GLN A 321 7.22 1.87 -27.72
CA GLN A 321 7.66 3.22 -27.38
C GLN A 321 6.73 3.86 -26.34
N LYS A 322 5.41 3.75 -26.52
CA LYS A 322 4.44 4.25 -25.53
C LYS A 322 4.53 3.50 -24.20
N ALA A 323 4.77 2.19 -24.22
CA ALA A 323 4.98 1.38 -23.03
C ALA A 323 6.23 1.87 -22.28
N LYS A 324 7.36 2.05 -22.98
CA LYS A 324 8.61 2.55 -22.40
C LYS A 324 8.44 3.95 -21.82
N GLN A 325 7.73 4.83 -22.52
CA GLN A 325 7.44 6.19 -22.06
C GLN A 325 6.57 6.15 -20.79
N LYS A 326 5.45 5.43 -20.81
CA LYS A 326 4.58 5.27 -19.63
C LYS A 326 5.31 4.63 -18.44
N LEU A 327 6.20 3.67 -18.69
CA LEU A 327 7.00 3.04 -17.65
C LEU A 327 8.04 4.01 -17.05
N GLY A 328 8.65 4.87 -17.88
CA GLY A 328 9.64 5.85 -17.42
C GLY A 328 9.07 7.02 -16.62
N HIS A 329 7.79 7.37 -16.81
CA HIS A 329 7.14 8.48 -16.10
C HIS A 329 6.50 8.08 -14.76
N VAL A 330 6.22 6.79 -14.55
CA VAL A 330 5.45 6.32 -13.38
C VAL A 330 6.33 5.70 -12.30
N ILE A 331 7.55 5.26 -12.65
CA ILE A 331 8.35 4.41 -11.77
C ILE A 331 9.44 5.20 -11.06
N ASP A 332 9.40 5.10 -9.74
CA ASP A 332 10.42 5.67 -8.88
C ASP A 332 11.74 4.85 -8.95
N PRO A 333 12.91 5.50 -8.80
CA PRO A 333 14.20 4.79 -8.82
C PRO A 333 14.29 3.63 -7.81
N TYR A 334 13.71 3.78 -6.62
CA TYR A 334 13.78 2.76 -5.56
C TYR A 334 13.01 1.48 -5.90
N GLU A 335 11.97 1.56 -6.73
CA GLU A 335 11.19 0.40 -7.17
C GLU A 335 12.03 -0.51 -8.07
N ILE A 336 12.81 0.09 -8.97
CA ILE A 336 13.72 -0.62 -9.88
C ILE A 336 14.81 -1.35 -9.08
N TYR A 337 15.44 -0.67 -8.11
CA TYR A 337 16.45 -1.29 -7.26
C TYR A 337 15.85 -2.45 -6.43
N SER A 338 14.65 -2.25 -5.88
CA SER A 338 13.95 -3.28 -5.10
C SER A 338 13.60 -4.50 -5.94
N ALA A 339 13.14 -4.30 -7.18
CA ALA A 339 12.86 -5.38 -8.11
C ALA A 339 14.14 -6.13 -8.53
N GLY A 340 15.25 -5.43 -8.72
CA GLY A 340 16.57 -6.04 -8.97
C GLY A 340 17.02 -6.94 -7.80
N ILE A 341 16.89 -6.45 -6.57
CA ILE A 341 17.20 -7.23 -5.36
C ILE A 341 16.27 -8.45 -5.25
N LEU A 342 14.97 -8.27 -5.46
CA LEU A 342 13.99 -9.35 -5.43
C LEU A 342 14.32 -10.43 -6.48
N GLY A 343 14.66 -10.02 -7.70
CA GLY A 343 15.13 -10.93 -8.76
C GLY A 343 16.38 -11.70 -8.35
N GLY A 344 17.35 -11.03 -7.73
CA GLY A 344 18.55 -11.65 -7.15
C GLY A 344 18.22 -12.69 -6.07
N VAL A 345 17.33 -12.37 -5.13
CA VAL A 345 16.90 -13.28 -4.06
C VAL A 345 16.19 -14.51 -4.63
N ILE A 346 15.33 -14.32 -5.64
CA ILE A 346 14.65 -15.42 -6.35
C ILE A 346 15.66 -16.32 -7.06
N LEU A 347 16.63 -15.74 -7.79
CA LEU A 347 17.69 -16.48 -8.48
C LEU A 347 18.55 -17.28 -7.50
N ILE A 348 18.97 -16.66 -6.39
CA ILE A 348 19.68 -17.36 -5.31
C ILE A 348 18.83 -18.51 -4.77
N GLY A 349 17.53 -18.30 -4.58
CA GLY A 349 16.59 -19.33 -4.17
C GLY A 349 16.55 -20.54 -5.12
N PHE A 350 16.47 -20.30 -6.43
CA PHE A 350 16.52 -21.36 -7.43
C PHE A 350 17.87 -22.08 -7.44
N LEU A 351 18.98 -21.35 -7.35
CA LEU A 351 20.32 -21.92 -7.25
C LEU A 351 20.47 -22.80 -5.99
N LEU A 352 19.98 -22.34 -4.84
CA LEU A 352 19.97 -23.11 -3.60
C LEU A 352 19.13 -24.39 -3.75
N ARG A 353 18.00 -24.37 -4.46
CA ARG A 353 17.21 -25.59 -4.73
C ARG A 353 17.91 -26.58 -5.66
N LEU A 354 18.77 -26.09 -6.55
CA LEU A 354 19.55 -26.94 -7.45
C LEU A 354 20.75 -27.56 -6.71
N VAL A 355 21.46 -26.77 -5.91
CA VAL A 355 22.71 -27.16 -5.23
C VAL A 355 22.45 -27.88 -3.90
N ASP A 356 21.50 -27.39 -3.11
CA ASP A 356 21.18 -27.87 -1.76
C ASP A 356 19.94 -28.78 -1.72
N ARG A 357 19.80 -29.67 -2.71
CA ARG A 357 18.68 -30.63 -2.79
C ARG A 357 18.54 -31.54 -1.56
N ARG A 358 19.64 -31.77 -0.83
CA ARG A 358 19.69 -32.63 0.36
C ARG A 358 19.63 -31.84 1.68
N GLY A 359 19.49 -30.51 1.65
CA GLY A 359 19.39 -29.68 2.85
C GLY A 359 20.68 -29.59 3.68
N ARG A 360 21.84 -29.89 3.10
CA ARG A 360 23.14 -29.88 3.80
C ARG A 360 23.50 -28.48 4.32
N ILE A 361 23.14 -27.43 3.57
CA ILE A 361 23.38 -26.05 3.99
C ILE A 361 22.45 -25.69 5.16
N GLU A 362 21.18 -26.12 5.08
CA GLU A 362 20.23 -25.92 6.17
C GLU A 362 20.66 -26.66 7.45
N ASP A 363 21.17 -27.89 7.34
CA ASP A 363 21.70 -28.66 8.46
C ASP A 363 22.95 -28.02 9.06
N TRP A 364 23.85 -27.49 8.23
CA TRP A 364 25.02 -26.75 8.68
C TRP A 364 24.65 -25.46 9.43
N LEU A 365 23.62 -24.75 8.96
CA LEU A 365 23.10 -23.55 9.63
C LEU A 365 22.46 -23.87 10.98
N LYS A 366 21.82 -25.04 11.12
CA LYS A 366 21.20 -25.49 12.38
C LYS A 366 22.19 -26.05 13.39
N LYS A 367 23.40 -26.44 12.96
CA LYS A 367 24.40 -27.06 13.85
C LYS A 367 24.88 -26.08 14.92
N VAL A 368 24.44 -26.33 16.16
CA VAL A 368 24.84 -25.55 17.34
C VAL A 368 26.27 -25.90 17.72
N GLU A 369 27.16 -24.91 17.64
CA GLU A 369 28.52 -25.02 18.17
C GLU A 369 28.54 -24.46 19.61
N PRO A 370 29.24 -25.11 20.55
CA PRO A 370 29.34 -24.61 21.92
C PRO A 370 30.12 -23.29 21.93
N VAL A 371 29.44 -22.20 22.29
CA VAL A 371 30.05 -20.87 22.43
C VAL A 371 30.80 -20.82 23.76
N LYS A 372 32.10 -20.46 23.72
CA LYS A 372 32.86 -20.12 24.94
C LYS A 372 32.35 -18.78 25.47
N SER A 373 31.66 -18.76 26.61
CA SER A 373 31.15 -17.52 27.18
C SER A 373 32.26 -16.73 27.90
N GLY A 374 32.67 -15.61 27.33
CA GLY A 374 33.41 -14.57 28.05
C GLY A 374 32.52 -13.82 29.04
N LYS A 375 33.11 -13.08 29.98
CA LYS A 375 32.38 -12.31 31.02
C LYS A 375 31.48 -11.19 30.45
N TYR A 376 31.70 -10.80 29.19
CA TYR A 376 30.91 -9.83 28.44
C TYR A 376 30.09 -10.46 27.29
N ASP A 377 30.14 -11.78 27.10
CA ASP A 377 29.34 -12.49 26.08
C ASP A 377 27.94 -12.78 26.61
N ILE A 378 27.06 -11.77 26.57
CA ILE A 378 25.64 -11.93 26.88
C ILE A 378 24.93 -12.47 25.64
N VAL A 379 24.40 -13.68 25.76
CA VAL A 379 23.63 -14.33 24.70
C VAL A 379 22.21 -13.80 24.70
N LEU A 380 21.85 -13.02 23.68
CA LEU A 380 20.49 -12.50 23.50
C LEU A 380 19.56 -13.58 22.92
N PRO A 381 18.37 -13.80 23.52
CA PRO A 381 17.36 -14.71 22.98
C PRO A 381 16.91 -14.28 21.58
N GLY A 382 16.65 -15.27 20.71
CA GLY A 382 16.11 -15.03 19.36
C GLY A 382 14.88 -14.10 19.32
N PRO A 383 13.88 -14.29 20.19
CA PRO A 383 12.67 -13.45 20.20
C PRO A 383 12.95 -11.99 20.53
N VAL A 384 13.92 -11.71 21.41
CA VAL A 384 14.29 -10.33 21.76
C VAL A 384 14.89 -9.62 20.56
N LEU A 385 15.79 -10.28 19.83
CA LEU A 385 16.34 -9.77 18.58
C LEU A 385 15.26 -9.63 17.50
N GLY A 386 14.33 -10.59 17.41
CA GLY A 386 13.18 -10.53 16.51
C GLY A 386 12.32 -9.31 16.77
N ILE A 387 11.97 -9.04 18.03
CA ILE A 387 11.21 -7.84 18.44
C ILE A 387 12.00 -6.57 18.10
N LEU A 388 13.30 -6.52 18.41
CA LEU A 388 14.15 -5.37 18.06
C LEU A 388 14.17 -5.12 16.55
N ILE A 389 14.23 -6.16 15.72
CA ILE A 389 14.19 -6.02 14.26
C ILE A 389 12.81 -5.53 13.80
N LEU A 390 11.71 -6.09 14.31
CA LEU A 390 10.36 -5.65 13.95
C LEU A 390 10.12 -4.20 14.37
N VAL A 391 10.51 -3.82 15.59
CA VAL A 391 10.44 -2.43 16.07
C VAL A 391 11.34 -1.53 15.23
N GLY A 392 12.56 -1.97 14.92
CA GLY A 392 13.48 -1.23 14.06
C GLY A 392 12.90 -1.00 12.66
N LEU A 393 12.16 -1.96 12.13
CA LEU A 393 11.49 -1.86 10.83
C LEU A 393 10.29 -0.89 10.88
N ILE A 394 9.54 -0.86 11.99
CA ILE A 394 8.50 0.15 12.24
C ILE A 394 9.13 1.55 12.36
N VAL A 395 10.22 1.69 13.12
CA VAL A 395 10.95 2.95 13.28
C VAL A 395 11.52 3.41 11.93
N ALA A 396 12.10 2.51 11.14
CA ALA A 396 12.60 2.83 9.80
C ALA A 396 11.47 3.29 8.86
N SER A 397 10.29 2.66 8.93
CA SER A 397 9.09 3.11 8.23
C SER A 397 8.68 4.53 8.67
N GLY A 398 8.72 4.80 9.99
CA GLY A 398 8.50 6.13 10.54
C GLY A 398 9.50 7.18 10.05
N VAL A 399 10.80 6.86 10.02
CA VAL A 399 11.84 7.73 9.45
C VAL A 399 11.62 7.95 7.94
N GLY A 400 11.18 6.91 7.23
CA GLY A 400 10.75 7.03 5.84
C GLY A 400 9.63 8.06 5.66
N CYS A 401 8.71 8.18 6.62
CA CYS A 401 7.67 9.21 6.61
C CYS A 401 8.26 10.62 6.66
N PHE A 402 9.25 10.87 7.52
CA PHE A 402 9.94 12.16 7.59
C PHE A 402 10.77 12.46 6.33
N SER A 403 11.21 11.43 5.62
CA SER A 403 11.92 11.57 4.34
C SER A 403 10.95 11.90 3.20
N TYR A 404 9.76 11.29 3.20
CA TYR A 404 8.70 11.56 2.22
C TYR A 404 8.01 12.92 2.45
N TYR A 405 7.87 13.34 3.71
CA TYR A 405 7.37 14.64 4.14
C TYR A 405 8.52 15.50 4.68
N PRO A 406 9.32 16.14 3.80
CA PRO A 406 10.46 16.94 4.22
C PRO A 406 10.04 18.15 5.07
N SER A 407 11.02 18.86 5.63
CA SER A 407 10.76 19.98 6.53
C SER A 407 10.18 21.18 5.77
N PRO A 408 9.47 22.10 6.46
CA PRO A 408 8.76 23.20 5.81
C PRO A 408 9.65 24.08 4.93
N ASP A 409 10.91 24.28 5.31
CA ASP A 409 11.94 24.99 4.55
C ASP A 409 12.22 24.34 3.19
N VAL A 410 12.50 23.04 3.18
CA VAL A 410 12.75 22.27 1.94
C VAL A 410 11.50 22.25 1.06
N VAL A 411 10.32 22.05 1.66
CA VAL A 411 9.06 22.07 0.91
C VAL A 411 8.83 23.45 0.28
N CYS A 412 9.06 24.55 1.00
CA CYS A 412 8.91 25.90 0.45
C CYS A 412 9.89 26.21 -0.68
N GLU A 413 11.11 25.65 -0.63
CA GLU A 413 12.10 25.74 -1.70
C GLU A 413 11.63 24.99 -2.97
N GLU A 414 11.21 23.74 -2.85
CA GLU A 414 10.66 22.95 -3.96
C GLU A 414 9.39 23.57 -4.54
N MET A 415 8.51 24.10 -3.69
CA MET A 415 7.33 24.86 -4.10
C MET A 415 7.68 26.10 -4.91
N THR A 416 8.83 26.72 -4.66
CA THR A 416 9.28 27.89 -5.44
C THR A 416 9.66 27.49 -6.86
N ILE A 417 10.25 26.31 -7.05
CA ILE A 417 10.54 25.73 -8.36
C ILE A 417 9.22 25.44 -9.08
N ALA A 418 8.33 24.67 -8.45
CA ALA A 418 7.04 24.29 -9.04
C ALA A 418 6.18 25.50 -9.42
N LYS A 419 6.12 26.52 -8.55
CA LYS A 419 5.49 27.81 -8.84
C LYS A 419 6.07 28.48 -10.08
N THR A 420 7.39 28.50 -10.23
CA THR A 420 8.04 29.20 -11.36
C THR A 420 7.69 28.52 -12.68
N GLU A 421 7.75 27.20 -12.72
CA GLU A 421 7.40 26.40 -13.90
C GLU A 421 5.90 26.49 -14.24
N ALA A 422 5.02 26.38 -13.24
CA ALA A 422 3.58 26.51 -13.42
C ALA A 422 3.21 27.89 -13.98
N LEU A 423 3.64 28.97 -13.32
CA LEU A 423 3.24 30.32 -13.72
C LEU A 423 3.89 30.77 -15.05
N SER A 424 5.12 30.35 -15.32
CA SER A 424 5.76 30.64 -16.62
C SER A 424 5.09 29.87 -17.76
N GLY A 425 4.71 28.60 -17.53
CA GLY A 425 3.91 27.80 -18.44
C GLY A 425 2.60 28.50 -18.80
N ALA A 426 1.87 28.95 -17.78
CA ALA A 426 0.61 29.69 -17.93
C ALA A 426 0.77 30.95 -18.80
N LEU A 427 1.77 31.79 -18.50
CA LEU A 427 2.03 33.02 -19.24
C LEU A 427 2.50 32.78 -20.68
N SER A 428 3.16 31.64 -20.94
CA SER A 428 3.63 31.26 -22.28
C SER A 428 2.55 30.60 -23.15
N GLY A 429 1.36 30.32 -22.59
CA GLY A 429 0.30 29.58 -23.27
C GLY A 429 0.57 28.08 -23.40
N ASN A 430 1.57 27.53 -22.72
CA ASN A 430 1.86 26.11 -22.73
C ASN A 430 0.97 25.37 -21.71
N VAL A 431 -0.26 25.06 -22.13
CA VAL A 431 -1.30 24.42 -21.30
C VAL A 431 -0.79 23.13 -20.65
N SER A 432 -0.18 22.22 -21.43
CA SER A 432 0.25 20.91 -20.92
C SER A 432 1.34 21.01 -19.87
N HIS A 433 2.34 21.89 -20.09
CA HIS A 433 3.42 22.11 -19.12
C HIS A 433 2.90 22.78 -17.85
N SER A 434 2.05 23.80 -18.01
CA SER A 434 1.49 24.53 -16.88
C SER A 434 0.66 23.64 -15.97
N LYS A 435 -0.26 22.86 -16.53
CA LYS A 435 -1.09 21.93 -15.75
C LYS A 435 -0.27 20.91 -14.98
N TYR A 436 0.70 20.29 -15.64
CA TYR A 436 1.61 19.33 -15.00
C TYR A 436 2.28 19.91 -13.75
N TRP A 437 2.77 21.15 -13.83
CA TRP A 437 3.41 21.81 -12.70
C TRP A 437 2.42 22.40 -11.68
N ILE A 438 1.20 22.76 -12.09
CA ILE A 438 0.13 23.14 -11.17
C ILE A 438 -0.22 21.95 -10.26
N ASP A 439 -0.37 20.76 -10.82
CA ASP A 439 -0.67 19.54 -10.05
C ASP A 439 0.46 19.22 -9.04
N ILE A 440 1.72 19.28 -9.49
CA ILE A 440 2.88 19.11 -8.60
C ILE A 440 2.91 20.18 -7.50
N TYR A 441 2.54 21.41 -7.84
CA TYR A 441 2.52 22.51 -6.90
C TYR A 441 1.42 22.32 -5.85
N ASP A 442 0.21 21.89 -6.24
CA ASP A 442 -0.87 21.50 -5.31
C ASP A 442 -0.41 20.40 -4.35
N ASP A 443 0.20 19.33 -4.88
CA ASP A 443 0.72 18.22 -4.09
C ASP A 443 1.72 18.67 -3.02
N TRP A 444 2.63 19.59 -3.36
CA TRP A 444 3.58 20.14 -2.40
C TRP A 444 2.88 20.96 -1.30
N THR A 445 1.79 21.67 -1.59
CA THR A 445 1.01 22.38 -0.54
C THR A 445 0.43 21.39 0.49
N ARG A 446 -0.05 20.22 0.03
CA ARG A 446 -0.63 19.19 0.91
C ARG A 446 0.47 18.49 1.72
N LYS A 447 1.61 18.21 1.09
CA LYS A 447 2.80 17.66 1.78
C LYS A 447 3.31 18.60 2.86
N LEU A 448 3.25 19.93 2.64
CA LEU A 448 3.62 20.92 3.63
C LEU A 448 2.79 20.77 4.92
N GLU A 449 1.46 20.71 4.79
CA GLU A 449 0.53 20.58 5.92
C GLU A 449 0.80 19.32 6.75
N VAL A 450 0.99 18.18 6.09
CA VAL A 450 1.26 16.92 6.79
C VAL A 450 2.69 16.86 7.33
N GLY A 451 3.67 17.43 6.62
CA GLY A 451 5.03 17.55 7.12
C GLY A 451 5.12 18.38 8.41
N VAL A 452 4.28 19.40 8.52
CA VAL A 452 4.14 20.23 9.74
C VAL A 452 3.44 19.46 10.84
N TYR A 453 2.30 18.86 10.54
CA TYR A 453 1.56 18.04 11.50
C TYR A 453 2.42 16.89 12.05
N LEU A 454 3.22 16.24 11.22
CA LEU A 454 4.11 15.15 11.63
C LEU A 454 5.18 15.59 12.64
N ARG A 455 5.67 16.84 12.53
CA ARG A 455 6.73 17.39 13.40
C ARG A 455 6.18 18.00 14.67
N ASN A 456 5.05 18.70 14.58
CA ASN A 456 4.48 19.49 15.68
C ASN A 456 3.26 18.84 16.34
N LEU A 457 2.76 17.73 15.78
CA LEU A 457 1.50 17.04 16.16
C LEU A 457 0.26 17.95 16.14
N ASN A 458 0.37 19.11 15.49
CA ASN A 458 -0.66 20.11 15.38
C ASN A 458 -0.46 20.93 14.10
N LEU A 459 -1.57 21.29 13.46
CA LEU A 459 -1.62 22.25 12.36
C LEU A 459 -2.71 23.27 12.72
N SER A 460 -2.34 24.53 12.93
CA SER A 460 -3.35 25.55 13.25
C SER A 460 -4.29 25.75 12.05
N GLU A 461 -5.56 26.07 12.30
CA GLU A 461 -6.50 26.43 11.23
C GLU A 461 -5.97 27.57 10.34
N TYR A 462 -5.23 28.53 10.91
CA TYR A 462 -4.62 29.62 10.14
C TYR A 462 -3.69 29.10 9.03
N HIS A 463 -2.77 28.19 9.35
CA HIS A 463 -1.87 27.55 8.41
C HIS A 463 -2.61 26.72 7.35
N HIS A 464 -3.65 26.00 7.77
CA HIS A 464 -4.50 25.23 6.86
C HIS A 464 -5.18 26.15 5.82
N TRP A 465 -5.83 27.21 6.28
CA TRP A 465 -6.48 28.20 5.40
C TRP A 465 -5.53 28.89 4.44
N LYS A 466 -4.27 29.13 4.83
CA LYS A 466 -3.25 29.71 3.94
C LYS A 466 -2.89 28.77 2.80
N ALA A 467 -2.73 27.48 3.10
CA ALA A 467 -2.45 26.47 2.09
C ALA A 467 -3.68 26.25 1.19
N GLN A 468 -4.88 26.13 1.77
CA GLN A 468 -6.12 25.96 1.04
C GLN A 468 -6.39 27.11 0.05
N LEU A 469 -6.21 28.37 0.47
CA LEU A 469 -6.39 29.53 -0.42
C LEU A 469 -5.43 29.52 -1.61
N LEU A 470 -4.22 28.97 -1.43
CA LEU A 470 -3.28 28.80 -2.54
C LEU A 470 -3.77 27.73 -3.51
N ARG A 471 -4.27 26.60 -3.01
CA ARG A 471 -4.83 25.51 -3.83
C ARG A 471 -6.02 25.94 -4.66
N GLU A 472 -6.99 26.63 -4.05
CA GLU A 472 -8.16 27.15 -4.75
C GLU A 472 -7.77 28.08 -5.91
N LYS A 473 -6.73 28.91 -5.73
CA LYS A 473 -6.22 29.76 -6.82
C LYS A 473 -5.49 29.00 -7.91
N LEU A 474 -4.80 27.91 -7.55
CA LEU A 474 -4.13 27.04 -8.52
C LEU A 474 -5.14 26.28 -9.38
N GLU A 475 -6.23 25.83 -8.78
CA GLU A 475 -7.35 25.19 -9.49
C GLU A 475 -8.02 26.18 -10.44
N LEU A 476 -8.34 27.40 -9.98
CA LEU A 476 -8.84 28.46 -10.86
C LEU A 476 -7.89 28.74 -12.02
N LEU A 477 -6.57 28.84 -11.75
CA LEU A 477 -5.59 29.04 -12.80
C LEU A 477 -5.61 27.89 -13.82
N ALA A 478 -5.79 26.64 -13.38
CA ALA A 478 -5.87 25.50 -14.28
C ALA A 478 -7.08 25.60 -15.23
N HIS A 479 -8.24 26.04 -14.72
CA HIS A 479 -9.43 26.28 -15.53
C HIS A 479 -9.24 27.42 -16.54
N GLU A 480 -8.74 28.58 -16.12
CA GLU A 480 -8.54 29.71 -17.04
C GLU A 480 -7.50 29.40 -18.14
N ILE A 481 -6.53 28.52 -17.85
CA ILE A 481 -5.57 28.04 -18.85
C ILE A 481 -6.25 27.12 -19.88
N GLU A 482 -7.27 26.34 -19.49
CA GLU A 482 -8.06 25.54 -20.43
C GLU A 482 -8.91 26.42 -21.35
N ASP A 483 -9.48 27.48 -20.79
CA ASP A 483 -10.36 28.41 -21.50
C ASP A 483 -9.58 29.44 -22.34
N GLU A 484 -8.25 29.44 -22.25
CA GLU A 484 -7.33 30.36 -22.95
C GLU A 484 -7.57 31.86 -22.63
N GLU A 485 -8.14 32.16 -21.45
CA GLU A 485 -8.49 33.51 -20.99
C GLU A 485 -7.27 34.30 -20.48
N HIS A 486 -6.47 34.82 -21.42
CA HIS A 486 -5.16 35.42 -21.13
C HIS A 486 -5.13 36.59 -20.12
N GLU A 487 -6.20 37.39 -20.02
CA GLU A 487 -6.24 38.49 -19.04
C GLU A 487 -6.40 37.97 -17.61
N GLU A 488 -7.30 37.00 -17.40
CA GLU A 488 -7.53 36.43 -16.08
C GLU A 488 -6.34 35.57 -15.63
N ILE A 489 -5.70 34.85 -16.57
CA ILE A 489 -4.42 34.15 -16.30
C ILE A 489 -3.37 35.12 -15.73
N ARG A 490 -3.16 36.30 -16.35
CA ARG A 490 -2.17 37.28 -15.85
C ARG A 490 -2.52 37.78 -14.45
N ARG A 491 -3.80 38.01 -14.18
CA ARG A 491 -4.30 38.43 -12.88
C ARG A 491 -4.06 37.36 -11.82
N LEU A 492 -4.47 36.11 -12.10
CA LEU A 492 -4.29 34.96 -11.21
C LEU A 492 -2.81 34.68 -10.92
N VAL A 493 -1.93 34.82 -11.92
CA VAL A 493 -0.47 34.66 -11.74
C VAL A 493 0.07 35.61 -10.67
N ALA A 494 -0.28 36.91 -10.74
CA ALA A 494 0.15 37.89 -9.75
C ALA A 494 -0.43 37.59 -8.35
N ASP A 495 -1.69 37.16 -8.32
CA ASP A 495 -2.42 36.82 -7.11
C ASP A 495 -1.84 35.58 -6.41
N ILE A 496 -1.46 34.54 -7.17
CA ILE A 496 -0.82 33.32 -6.68
C ILE A 496 0.56 33.64 -6.13
N GLN A 497 1.35 34.49 -6.80
CA GLN A 497 2.65 34.92 -6.27
C GLN A 497 2.53 35.62 -4.92
N HIS A 498 1.49 36.44 -4.74
CA HIS A 498 1.22 37.10 -3.46
C HIS A 498 0.74 36.11 -2.40
N THR A 499 -0.19 35.22 -2.73
CA THR A 499 -0.69 34.19 -1.80
C THR A 499 0.43 33.24 -1.35
N HIS A 500 1.26 32.76 -2.29
CA HIS A 500 2.41 31.92 -1.98
C HIS A 500 3.36 32.58 -0.99
N ARG A 501 3.76 33.83 -1.22
CA ARG A 501 4.64 34.56 -0.29
C ARG A 501 4.04 34.64 1.12
N ARG A 502 2.76 34.97 1.23
CA ARG A 502 2.06 35.04 2.53
C ARG A 502 1.97 33.68 3.22
N MET A 503 1.80 32.60 2.47
CA MET A 503 1.79 31.25 3.01
C MET A 503 3.19 30.85 3.47
N VAL A 504 4.22 30.98 2.63
CA VAL A 504 5.61 30.67 2.99
C VAL A 504 6.06 31.48 4.22
N ASP A 505 5.74 32.78 4.27
CA ASP A 505 6.01 33.62 5.45
C ASP A 505 5.34 33.09 6.71
N ALA A 506 4.07 32.67 6.64
CA ALA A 506 3.38 32.10 7.80
C ALA A 506 4.06 30.81 8.27
N TYR A 507 4.32 29.88 7.35
CA TYR A 507 4.90 28.58 7.67
C TYR A 507 6.34 28.66 8.16
N LEU A 508 7.16 29.61 7.68
CA LEU A 508 8.56 29.73 8.09
C LEU A 508 8.78 30.63 9.32
N ARG A 509 7.89 31.60 9.59
CA ARG A 509 8.01 32.48 10.77
C ARG A 509 7.45 31.85 12.04
N ASP A 510 6.37 31.09 11.94
CA ASP A 510 5.70 30.53 13.11
C ASP A 510 6.30 29.18 13.53
N MET A 511 7.23 28.61 12.75
CA MET A 511 7.79 27.26 12.97
C MET A 511 9.32 27.18 13.04
N ASN A 512 10.00 28.33 12.99
CA ASN A 512 11.37 28.50 13.49
C ASN A 512 11.31 29.22 14.83
#